data_AF-A0A3G1KNX9-F1
#
_entry.id   AF-A0A3G1KNX9-F1
#
_cell.length_a   1.000
_cell.length_b   1.000
_cell.length_c   1.000
_cell.angle_alpha   90.00
_cell.angle_beta   90.00
_cell.angle_gamma   90.00
#
_symmetry.space_group_name_H-M   'P 1'
#
loop_
_entity.id
_entity.type
_entity.pdbx_description
1 polymer ?
#
loop_
_entity_poly.entity_id
_entity_poly.type
_entity_poly.pdbx_seq_one_letter_code
_entity_poly.pdbx_strand_id
1 'polypeptide(L)'
;MPICVSREDYPNITEIWGHGENTIVVNTTDGRRVKITAAHNIRSGAIPNYYADYEEVREIEIDGETLEVWVDAHYPWQDGDTVEDCLLGALVWVNSGEKDN
;
A
#
# COMPACT_ATOMS: atom_id res chain seq x y z
N MET A 1 -9.58 7.99 -11.77
CA MET A 1 -8.50 8.78 -12.43
C MET A 1 -7.32 8.78 -11.48
N PRO A 2 -6.07 8.64 -11.96
CA PRO A 2 -4.92 8.66 -11.08
C PRO A 2 -4.77 10.03 -10.41
N ILE A 3 -4.41 10.04 -9.13
CA ILE A 3 -4.06 11.22 -8.37
C ILE A 3 -2.54 11.39 -8.49
N CYS A 4 -2.10 12.47 -9.13
CA CYS A 4 -0.70 12.84 -9.13
C CYS A 4 -0.30 13.29 -7.71
N VAL A 5 0.82 12.77 -7.22
CA VAL A 5 1.39 13.20 -5.94
C VAL A 5 2.48 14.24 -6.18
N SER A 6 2.69 15.11 -5.19
CA SER A 6 3.81 16.05 -5.19
C SER A 6 5.12 15.28 -5.10
N ARG A 7 6.02 15.47 -6.07
CA ARG A 7 7.37 14.85 -6.05
C ARG A 7 8.27 15.41 -4.95
N GLU A 8 7.95 16.58 -4.42
CA GLU A 8 8.66 17.16 -3.27
C GLU A 8 8.35 16.38 -1.99
N ASP A 9 7.10 15.92 -1.84
CA ASP A 9 6.63 15.19 -0.66
C ASP A 9 6.84 13.66 -0.80
N TYR A 10 6.68 13.13 -2.03
CA TYR A 10 6.75 11.71 -2.32
C TYR A 10 7.66 11.39 -3.53
N PRO A 11 8.99 11.48 -3.38
CA PRO A 11 9.94 11.29 -4.48
C PRO A 11 9.92 9.89 -5.11
N ASN A 12 9.49 8.85 -4.39
CA ASN A 12 9.48 7.47 -4.88
C ASN A 12 8.10 6.99 -5.33
N ILE A 13 7.09 7.86 -5.28
CA ILE A 13 5.73 7.57 -5.76
C ILE A 13 5.47 8.41 -6.99
N THR A 14 5.00 7.75 -8.04
CA THR A 14 4.62 8.43 -9.29
C THR A 14 3.17 8.88 -9.22
N GLU A 15 2.25 7.96 -8.89
CA GLU A 15 0.81 8.17 -8.99
C GLU A 15 0.05 7.25 -8.04
N ILE A 16 -1.14 7.68 -7.60
CA ILE A 16 -2.11 6.85 -6.86
C ILE A 16 -3.29 6.51 -7.77
N TRP A 17 -3.50 5.24 -8.08
CA TRP A 17 -4.40 4.77 -9.16
C TRP A 17 -5.75 4.23 -8.69
N GLY A 18 -5.82 3.69 -7.48
CA GLY A 18 -7.04 3.19 -6.86
C GLY A 18 -7.24 3.87 -5.53
N HIS A 19 -8.44 4.39 -5.27
CA HIS A 19 -8.86 4.83 -3.95
C HIS A 19 -10.23 4.19 -3.67
N GLY A 20 -10.25 3.18 -2.80
CA GLY A 20 -11.46 2.68 -2.17
C GLY A 20 -11.74 3.44 -0.87
N GLU A 21 -12.77 3.04 -0.12
CA GLU A 21 -13.05 3.65 1.19
C GLU A 21 -11.91 3.46 2.19
N ASN A 22 -11.12 2.39 2.05
CA ASN A 22 -10.02 2.04 2.96
C ASN A 22 -8.77 1.51 2.26
N THR A 23 -8.64 1.68 0.95
CA THR A 23 -7.54 1.10 0.16
C THR A 23 -7.00 2.13 -0.82
N ILE A 24 -5.68 2.17 -0.97
CA ILE A 24 -5.01 2.90 -2.04
C ILE A 24 -4.09 1.99 -2.87
N VAL A 25 -3.96 2.27 -4.17
CA VAL A 25 -2.96 1.62 -5.04
C VAL A 25 -1.96 2.67 -5.51
N VAL A 26 -0.69 2.38 -5.28
CA VAL A 26 0.44 3.28 -5.48
C VAL A 26 1.38 2.69 -6.54
N ASN A 27 1.74 3.51 -7.53
CA ASN A 27 2.79 3.16 -8.48
C ASN A 27 4.09 3.86 -8.04
N THR A 28 5.17 3.10 -7.89
CA THR A 28 6.47 3.62 -7.46
C THR A 28 7.38 3.92 -8.66
N THR A 29 8.42 4.72 -8.43
CA THR A 29 9.40 5.09 -9.48
C THR A 29 10.25 3.91 -9.95
N ASP A 30 10.39 2.86 -9.13
CA ASP A 30 11.08 1.62 -9.48
C ASP A 30 10.18 0.60 -10.21
N GLY A 31 8.95 1.00 -10.57
CA GLY A 31 8.03 0.20 -11.38
C GLY A 31 7.14 -0.75 -10.58
N ARG A 32 7.23 -0.77 -9.24
CA ARG A 32 6.33 -1.57 -8.41
C ARG A 32 4.93 -0.95 -8.36
N ARG A 33 3.95 -1.83 -8.16
CA ARG A 33 2.57 -1.47 -7.83
C ARG A 33 2.25 -2.05 -6.47
N VAL A 34 2.02 -1.16 -5.52
CA VAL A 34 1.78 -1.49 -4.12
C VAL A 34 0.35 -1.12 -3.77
N LYS A 35 -0.42 -2.07 -3.25
CA LYS A 35 -1.74 -1.83 -2.69
C LYS A 35 -1.61 -1.76 -1.18
N ILE A 36 -2.20 -0.74 -0.58
CA ILE A 36 -2.24 -0.52 0.85
C ILE A 36 -3.71 -0.57 1.27
N THR A 37 -4.06 -1.43 2.22
CA THR A 37 -5.41 -1.52 2.78
C THR A 37 -5.38 -1.24 4.27
N ALA A 38 -6.12 -0.22 4.72
CA ALA A 38 -6.38 0.00 6.14
C ALA A 38 -7.46 -1.01 6.60
N ALA A 39 -7.02 -2.09 7.22
CA ALA A 39 -7.88 -3.15 7.71
C ALA A 39 -8.35 -2.83 9.14
N HIS A 40 -9.65 -2.97 9.40
CA HIS A 40 -10.24 -2.65 10.69
C HIS A 40 -9.89 -3.71 11.74
N ASN A 41 -9.46 -3.27 12.92
CA ASN A 41 -9.20 -4.12 14.05
C ASN A 41 -10.51 -4.58 14.69
N ILE A 42 -10.91 -5.83 14.43
CA ILE A 42 -12.18 -6.38 14.89
C ILE A 42 -12.23 -6.68 16.39
N ARG A 43 -11.14 -6.47 17.14
CA ARG A 43 -11.10 -6.70 18.59
C ARG A 43 -11.72 -5.51 19.32
N SER A 44 -12.78 -5.77 20.09
CA SER A 44 -13.47 -4.74 20.89
C SER A 44 -12.50 -4.01 21.83
N GLY A 45 -12.44 -2.67 21.71
CA GLY A 45 -11.58 -1.81 22.52
C GLY A 45 -10.10 -1.82 22.13
N ALA A 46 -9.74 -2.42 20.98
CA ALA A 46 -8.37 -2.37 20.51
C ALA A 46 -8.01 -0.97 19.99
N ILE A 47 -6.83 -0.50 20.40
CA ILE A 47 -6.13 0.65 19.83
C ILE A 47 -4.82 0.07 19.29
N PRO A 48 -4.48 0.29 18.02
CA PRO A 48 -5.15 1.11 17.00
C PRO A 48 -6.42 0.46 16.40
N ASN A 49 -7.30 1.28 15.83
CA ASN A 49 -8.53 0.83 15.14
C ASN A 49 -8.25 0.23 13.76
N TYR A 50 -7.16 0.63 13.11
CA TYR A 50 -6.78 0.18 11.77
C TYR A 50 -5.31 -0.24 11.72
N TYR A 51 -5.00 -1.24 10.91
CA TYR A 51 -3.64 -1.65 10.57
C TYR A 51 -3.47 -1.70 9.04
N ALA A 52 -2.28 -1.35 8.57
CA ALA A 52 -1.96 -1.37 7.15
C ALA A 52 -1.59 -2.79 6.71
N ASP A 53 -2.33 -3.28 5.74
CA ASP A 53 -2.01 -4.49 4.97
C ASP A 53 -1.45 -4.07 3.60
N TYR A 54 -0.45 -4.81 3.12
CA TYR A 54 0.30 -4.44 1.92
C TYR A 54 0.35 -5.61 0.94
N GLU A 55 0.07 -5.31 -0.33
CA GLU A 55 0.22 -6.27 -1.42
C GLU A 55 1.06 -5.65 -2.55
N GLU A 56 1.84 -6.46 -3.25
CA GLU A 56 2.54 -6.07 -4.48
C GLU A 56 2.11 -6.94 -5.65
N VAL A 57 2.13 -6.36 -6.85
CA VAL A 57 1.95 -7.16 -8.07
C VAL A 57 3.19 -8.03 -8.31
N ARG A 58 2.97 -9.33 -8.52
CA ARG A 58 3.95 -10.28 -9.04
C ARG A 58 3.44 -10.93 -10.31
N GLU A 59 4.36 -11.19 -11.22
CA GLU A 59 4.12 -12.01 -12.39
C GLU A 59 4.35 -13.48 -12.01
N ILE A 60 3.39 -14.33 -12.34
CA ILE A 60 3.51 -15.79 -12.23
C ILE A 60 3.23 -16.42 -13.59
N GLU A 61 3.88 -17.55 -13.87
CA GLU A 61 3.67 -18.30 -15.11
C GLU A 61 2.76 -19.51 -14.81
N ILE A 62 1.61 -19.58 -15.49
CA ILE A 62 0.67 -20.70 -15.41
C ILE A 62 0.33 -21.13 -16.83
N ASP A 63 0.53 -22.41 -17.14
CA ASP A 63 0.22 -23.01 -18.45
C ASP A 63 0.82 -22.25 -19.66
N GLY A 64 1.96 -21.59 -19.47
CA GLY A 64 2.65 -20.81 -20.51
C GLY A 64 2.12 -19.37 -20.69
N GLU A 65 1.20 -18.92 -19.83
CA GLU A 65 0.71 -17.55 -19.76
C GLU A 65 1.30 -16.81 -18.56
N THR A 66 1.66 -15.54 -18.75
CA THR A 66 2.07 -14.64 -17.66
C THR A 66 0.85 -13.96 -17.07
N LEU A 67 0.60 -14.19 -15.78
CA LEU A 67 -0.49 -13.57 -15.03
C LEU A 67 0.06 -12.63 -13.97
N GLU A 68 -0.56 -11.45 -13.85
CA GLU A 68 -0.28 -10.51 -12.77
C GLU A 68 -1.21 -10.82 -11.58
N VAL A 69 -0.61 -11.11 -10.42
CA VAL A 69 -1.34 -11.40 -9.18
C VAL A 69 -0.88 -10.48 -8.06
N TRP A 70 -1.81 -10.11 -7.18
CA TRP A 70 -1.48 -9.43 -5.93
C TRP A 70 -1.02 -10.47 -4.92
N VAL A 71 0.15 -10.25 -4.33
CA VAL A 71 0.69 -11.09 -3.26
C VAL A 71 1.03 -10.21 -2.07
N ASP A 72 0.95 -10.82 -0.89
CA ASP A 72 1.39 -10.21 0.37
C ASP A 72 2.81 -9.61 0.24
N ALA A 73 2.98 -8.38 0.74
CA ALA A 73 4.21 -7.63 0.68
C ALA A 73 4.62 -7.18 2.09
N HIS A 74 5.88 -7.41 2.43
CA HIS A 74 6.37 -7.09 3.77
C HIS A 74 6.87 -5.65 3.83
N TYR A 75 6.18 -4.84 4.62
CA TYR A 75 6.51 -3.46 4.95
C TYR A 75 6.41 -3.27 6.47
N PRO A 76 7.10 -2.25 7.01
CA PRO A 76 6.98 -1.89 8.41
C PRO A 76 5.51 -1.77 8.84
N TRP A 77 5.23 -2.31 10.02
CA TRP A 77 3.91 -2.22 10.64
C TRP A 77 3.49 -0.75 10.76
N GLN A 78 2.33 -0.40 10.20
CA GLN A 78 1.72 0.92 10.32
C GLN A 78 0.27 0.79 10.75
N ASP A 79 -0.18 1.77 11.52
CA ASP A 79 -1.51 1.78 12.09
C ASP A 79 -2.05 3.20 12.29
N GLY A 80 -3.33 3.28 12.66
CA GLY A 80 -3.99 4.55 12.93
C GLY A 80 -5.34 4.39 13.63
N ASP A 81 -5.80 5.47 14.25
CA ASP A 81 -7.14 5.54 14.84
C ASP A 81 -8.22 5.73 13.76
N THR A 82 -7.83 6.28 12.60
CA THR A 82 -8.67 6.45 11.40
C THR A 82 -8.04 5.73 10.20
N VAL A 83 -8.84 5.54 9.15
CA VAL A 83 -8.35 5.00 7.86
C VAL A 83 -7.30 5.95 7.28
N GLU A 84 -7.56 7.25 7.30
CA GLU A 84 -6.69 8.27 6.76
C GLU A 84 -5.32 8.29 7.47
N ASP A 85 -5.30 8.24 8.79
CA ASP A 85 -4.05 8.20 9.56
C ASP A 85 -3.23 6.96 9.22
N CYS A 86 -3.88 5.80 9.16
CA CYS A 86 -3.24 4.54 8.82
C CYS A 86 -2.66 4.56 7.39
N LEU A 87 -3.43 5.04 6.41
CA LEU A 87 -2.99 5.12 5.01
C LEU A 87 -1.86 6.15 4.83
N LEU A 88 -1.90 7.29 5.52
CA LEU A 88 -0.84 8.29 5.48
C LEU A 88 0.48 7.74 6.04
N GLY A 89 0.44 7.07 7.20
CA GLY A 89 1.63 6.43 7.77
C GLY A 89 2.23 5.38 6.83
N ALA A 90 1.39 4.50 6.29
CA ALA A 90 1.79 3.49 5.31
C ALA A 90 2.39 4.09 4.03
N LEU A 91 1.83 5.19 3.53
CA LEU A 91 2.32 5.87 2.33
C LEU A 91 3.74 6.41 2.50
N VAL A 92 4.08 6.92 3.70
CA VAL A 92 5.43 7.40 4.03
C VAL A 92 6.45 6.27 3.90
N TRP A 93 6.13 5.06 4.35
CA TRP A 93 7.02 3.90 4.25
C TRP A 93 7.16 3.39 2.83
N VAL A 94 6.07 3.26 2.09
CA VAL A 94 6.14 2.92 0.66
C VAL A 94 7.01 3.92 -0.10
N ASN A 95 6.90 5.21 0.24
CA ASN A 95 7.73 6.27 -0.32
C ASN A 95 9.18 6.24 0.17
N SER A 96 9.49 5.75 1.37
CA SER A 96 10.89 5.60 1.81
C SER A 96 11.65 4.58 0.96
N GLY A 97 10.94 3.61 0.37
CA GLY A 97 11.53 2.50 -0.37
C GLY A 97 12.06 1.38 0.52
N GLU A 98 11.97 1.51 1.85
CA GLU A 98 12.38 0.50 2.81
C GLU A 98 11.33 -0.62 2.92
N LYS A 99 11.79 -1.86 2.86
CA LYS A 99 11.01 -3.07 3.15
C LYS A 99 11.59 -3.74 4.39
N ASP A 100 10.74 -4.43 5.13
CA ASP A 100 11.23 -5.32 6.20
C ASP A 100 12.02 -6.47 5.56
N ASN A 101 13.26 -6.68 6.02
CA ASN A 101 14.14 -7.78 5.58
C ASN A 101 13.81 -9.09 6.29
#